data_AF-A0A1Y2CQH2-F1
#
_entry.id   AF-A0A1Y2CQH2-F1
#
_cell.length_a   1.000
_cell.length_b   1.000
_cell.length_c   1.000
_cell.angle_alpha   90.00
_cell.angle_beta   90.00
_cell.angle_gamma   90.00
#
_symmetry.space_group_name_H-M   'P 1'
#
loop_
_entity.id
_entity.type
_entity.pdbx_description
1 polymer ?
#
loop_
_entity_poly.entity_id
_entity_poly.type
_entity_poly.pdbx_seq_one_letter_code
_entity_poly.pdbx_strand_id
1 'polypeptide(L)'
;MKVFSFITLLIYILAADLVVSELTLTAGPVTCSYKKKDLDEDYNSNSDINIKCSGTSCTISGSGATVSNGVVTISAAGTYIVAGSLNGQLRIEVTKNDYIHIILNRATISSSSSPAIYGIAADKVTITLVGNSKLSDTTNYTVVDEEPDACLFIDNDLVINGSGSVSVTGNYSDAI
;
A
#
# COMPACT_ATOMS: atom_id res chain seq x y z
N MET A 1 -20.13 61.41 26.67
CA MET A 1 -18.96 60.83 26.00
C MET A 1 -18.95 59.34 26.34
N LYS A 2 -19.51 58.48 25.47
CA LYS A 2 -19.66 57.05 25.73
C LYS A 2 -18.45 56.32 25.12
N VAL A 3 -17.68 55.66 25.99
CA VAL A 3 -16.50 54.86 25.64
C VAL A 3 -16.94 53.55 24.98
N PHE A 4 -16.46 53.31 23.76
CA PHE A 4 -16.61 52.03 23.07
C PHE A 4 -15.58 51.04 23.62
N SER A 5 -16.07 49.94 24.21
CA SER A 5 -15.25 48.81 24.65
C SER A 5 -14.99 47.89 23.46
N PHE A 6 -13.73 47.70 23.09
CA PHE A 6 -13.29 46.71 22.12
C PHE A 6 -13.15 45.35 22.83
N ILE A 7 -13.90 44.35 22.39
CA ILE A 7 -13.71 42.96 22.80
C ILE A 7 -12.90 42.27 21.70
N THR A 8 -11.65 41.95 22.00
CA THR A 8 -10.81 41.07 21.18
C THR A 8 -11.14 39.61 21.52
N LEU A 9 -11.68 38.89 20.53
CA LEU A 9 -11.97 37.46 20.62
C LEU A 9 -10.68 36.68 20.32
N LEU A 10 -10.06 36.11 21.35
CA LEU A 10 -8.95 35.16 21.19
C LEU A 10 -9.53 33.81 20.74
N ILE A 11 -9.25 33.41 19.50
CA ILE A 11 -9.57 32.08 18.98
C ILE A 11 -8.50 31.11 19.49
N TYR A 12 -8.87 30.24 20.43
CA TYR A 12 -8.03 29.10 20.81
C TYR A 12 -8.17 28.01 19.75
N ILE A 13 -7.11 27.80 18.96
CA ILE A 13 -6.97 26.63 18.10
C ILE A 13 -6.52 25.49 19.01
N LEU A 14 -7.42 24.54 19.27
CA LEU A 14 -7.09 23.29 19.94
C LEU A 14 -6.46 22.36 18.89
N ALA A 15 -5.13 22.30 18.85
CA ALA A 15 -4.44 21.24 18.11
C ALA A 15 -4.63 19.94 18.89
N ALA A 16 -5.52 19.07 18.41
CA ALA A 16 -5.57 17.70 18.91
C ALA A 16 -4.37 16.95 18.32
N ASP A 17 -3.38 16.64 19.15
CA ASP A 17 -2.32 15.71 18.78
C ASP A 17 -2.95 14.31 18.63
N LEU A 18 -3.18 13.90 17.38
CA LEU A 18 -3.54 12.52 17.07
C LEU A 18 -2.37 11.62 17.45
N VAL A 19 -2.51 10.88 18.55
CA VAL A 19 -1.57 9.83 18.92
C VAL A 19 -1.79 8.68 17.94
N VAL A 20 -0.97 8.63 16.89
CA VAL A 20 -0.90 7.46 16.00
C VAL A 20 -0.30 6.32 16.83
N SER A 21 -1.14 5.36 17.17
CA SER A 21 -0.73 4.13 17.83
C SER A 21 -0.01 3.24 16.81
N GLU A 22 1.32 3.21 16.84
CA GLU A 22 2.09 2.27 16.03
C GLU A 22 1.88 0.84 16.56
N LEU A 23 1.18 0.00 15.79
CA LEU A 23 1.11 -1.42 16.06
C LEU A 23 2.32 -2.11 15.39
N THR A 24 3.31 -2.48 16.20
CA THR A 24 4.43 -3.30 15.71
C THR A 24 4.01 -4.77 15.66
N LEU A 25 3.77 -5.30 14.47
CA LEU A 25 3.54 -6.72 14.26
C LEU A 25 4.88 -7.47 14.41
N THR A 26 5.09 -8.10 15.56
CA THR A 26 6.24 -8.98 15.77
C THR A 26 5.85 -10.39 15.36
N ALA A 27 6.48 -10.93 14.33
CA ALA A 27 6.31 -12.33 13.97
C ALA A 27 6.71 -13.21 15.17
N GLY A 28 5.74 -13.88 15.79
CA GLY A 28 6.02 -14.89 16.80
C GLY A 28 6.58 -16.17 16.17
N PRO A 29 7.08 -17.13 16.95
CA PRO A 29 7.30 -18.49 16.44
C PRO A 29 5.92 -19.12 16.19
N VAL A 30 5.33 -18.83 15.03
CA VAL A 30 4.12 -19.50 14.58
C VAL A 30 4.57 -20.79 13.91
N THR A 31 4.20 -21.94 14.50
CA THR A 31 4.44 -23.24 13.89
C THR A 31 3.31 -23.54 12.90
N CYS A 32 3.47 -23.03 11.68
CA CYS A 32 2.57 -23.29 10.56
C CYS A 32 3.31 -23.98 9.42
N SER A 33 2.57 -24.75 8.62
CA SER A 33 3.10 -25.30 7.37
C SER A 33 3.02 -24.22 6.29
N TYR A 34 4.16 -23.62 5.97
CA TYR A 34 4.27 -22.67 4.86
C TYR A 34 4.42 -23.41 3.53
N LYS A 35 3.73 -22.94 2.49
CA LYS A 35 3.93 -23.36 1.11
C LYS A 35 5.20 -22.70 0.58
N LYS A 36 5.79 -23.27 -0.49
CA LYS A 36 7.01 -22.73 -1.12
C LYS A 36 6.87 -21.23 -1.46
N LYS A 37 5.73 -20.82 -2.01
CA LYS A 37 5.44 -19.42 -2.38
C LYS A 37 5.35 -18.46 -1.20
N ASP A 38 5.06 -18.96 0.02
CA ASP A 38 4.95 -18.12 1.21
C ASP A 38 6.36 -17.72 1.72
N LEU A 39 7.36 -18.55 1.45
CA LEU A 39 8.75 -18.37 1.84
C LEU A 39 9.62 -17.82 0.69
N ASP A 40 9.01 -17.55 -0.46
CA ASP A 40 9.73 -17.07 -1.63
C ASP A 40 10.04 -15.59 -1.48
N GLU A 41 11.32 -15.29 -1.28
CA GLU A 41 11.87 -13.94 -1.24
C GLU A 41 12.74 -13.65 -2.47
N ASP A 42 12.90 -14.64 -3.37
CA ASP A 42 13.82 -14.56 -4.49
C ASP A 42 13.24 -13.67 -5.60
N TYR A 43 14.07 -12.77 -6.10
CA TYR A 43 13.77 -11.96 -7.29
C TYR A 43 15.07 -11.60 -8.00
N ASN A 44 14.97 -11.31 -9.30
CA ASN A 44 16.08 -10.90 -10.14
C ASN A 44 15.77 -9.58 -10.85
N SER A 45 16.47 -8.52 -10.43
CA SER A 45 16.31 -7.17 -10.95
C SER A 45 16.52 -7.02 -12.46
N ASN A 46 17.16 -7.99 -13.11
CA ASN A 46 17.43 -7.95 -14.55
C ASN A 46 16.35 -8.66 -15.40
N SER A 47 15.60 -9.60 -14.82
CA SER A 47 14.58 -10.37 -15.54
C SER A 47 13.15 -10.09 -15.11
N ASP A 48 12.94 -9.66 -13.87
CA ASP A 48 11.61 -9.39 -13.34
C ASP A 48 11.13 -7.98 -13.72
N ILE A 49 9.83 -7.74 -13.58
CA ILE A 49 9.21 -6.50 -14.00
C ILE A 49 9.60 -5.38 -13.04
N ASN A 50 10.32 -4.38 -13.52
CA ASN A 50 10.73 -3.23 -12.71
C ASN A 50 9.73 -2.09 -12.88
N ILE A 51 9.19 -1.58 -11.76
CA ILE A 51 8.28 -0.44 -11.69
C ILE A 51 8.92 0.63 -10.80
N LYS A 52 9.38 1.72 -11.40
CA LYS A 52 10.03 2.83 -10.70
C LYS A 52 9.16 4.07 -10.76
N CYS A 53 8.60 4.47 -9.62
CA CYS A 53 7.63 5.55 -9.53
C CYS A 53 8.21 6.86 -9.00
N SER A 54 7.67 7.97 -9.51
CA SER A 54 7.94 9.33 -9.05
C SER A 54 6.67 10.18 -9.21
N GLY A 55 5.99 10.46 -8.10
CA GLY A 55 4.70 11.14 -8.10
C GLY A 55 3.63 10.25 -8.74
N THR A 56 2.89 10.78 -9.72
CA THR A 56 1.80 10.06 -10.41
C THR A 56 2.26 9.25 -11.62
N SER A 57 3.57 9.17 -11.86
CA SER A 57 4.16 8.51 -13.03
C SER A 57 5.11 7.40 -12.62
N CYS A 58 5.21 6.35 -13.44
CA CYS A 58 6.19 5.28 -13.25
C CYS A 58 6.83 4.88 -14.58
N THR A 59 8.10 4.49 -14.52
CA THR A 59 8.78 3.79 -15.61
C THR A 59 8.65 2.29 -15.39
N ILE A 60 8.14 1.57 -16.38
CA ILE A 60 7.95 0.11 -16.34
C ILE A 60 8.91 -0.54 -17.34
N SER A 61 9.72 -1.49 -16.87
CA SER A 61 10.59 -2.33 -17.70
C SER A 61 10.16 -3.79 -17.56
N GLY A 62 9.58 -4.34 -18.62
CA GLY A 62 8.92 -5.65 -18.62
C GLY A 62 7.48 -5.57 -19.15
N SER A 63 6.76 -6.68 -19.12
CA SER A 63 5.36 -6.78 -19.52
C SER A 63 4.49 -7.27 -18.36
N GLY A 64 3.21 -6.92 -18.34
CA GLY A 64 2.26 -7.34 -17.30
C GLY A 64 1.86 -6.23 -16.34
N ALA A 65 2.41 -5.02 -16.49
CA ALA A 65 1.96 -3.83 -15.78
C ALA A 65 1.82 -2.63 -16.70
N THR A 66 0.90 -1.73 -16.38
CA THR A 66 0.70 -0.43 -17.04
C THR A 66 0.56 0.67 -16.00
N VAL A 67 0.75 1.93 -16.41
CA VAL A 67 0.51 3.08 -15.54
C VAL A 67 -0.32 4.12 -16.27
N SER A 68 -1.36 4.63 -15.60
CA SER A 68 -2.20 5.72 -16.10
C SER A 68 -2.74 6.54 -14.93
N ASN A 69 -2.55 7.86 -14.96
CA ASN A 69 -3.08 8.79 -13.96
C ASN A 69 -2.81 8.39 -12.49
N GLY A 70 -1.57 7.96 -12.18
CA GLY A 70 -1.20 7.52 -10.83
C GLY A 70 -1.69 6.11 -10.46
N VAL A 71 -2.36 5.39 -11.35
CA VAL A 71 -2.76 3.99 -11.14
C VAL A 71 -1.80 3.09 -11.89
N VAL A 72 -1.07 2.26 -11.15
CA VAL A 72 -0.26 1.16 -11.71
C VAL A 72 -1.12 -0.09 -11.69
N THR A 73 -1.47 -0.63 -12.84
CA THR A 73 -2.28 -1.87 -12.95
C THR A 73 -1.39 -3.04 -13.35
N ILE A 74 -1.31 -4.04 -12.49
CA ILE A 74 -0.75 -5.37 -12.74
C ILE A 74 -1.85 -6.26 -13.32
N SER A 75 -1.62 -6.83 -14.50
CA SER A 75 -2.62 -7.59 -15.27
C SER A 75 -2.18 -8.99 -15.70
N ALA A 76 -1.04 -9.47 -15.19
CA ALA A 76 -0.56 -10.82 -15.44
C ALA A 76 0.18 -11.41 -14.24
N ALA A 77 0.22 -12.74 -14.13
CA ALA A 77 1.09 -13.43 -13.18
C ALA A 77 2.56 -13.03 -13.36
N GLY A 78 3.31 -12.88 -12.27
CA GLY A 78 4.73 -12.54 -12.32
C GLY A 78 5.27 -11.87 -11.06
N THR A 79 6.56 -11.51 -11.13
CA THR A 79 7.28 -10.80 -10.07
C THR A 79 7.49 -9.34 -10.44
N TYR A 80 7.04 -8.44 -9.56
CA TYR A 80 6.98 -7.00 -9.78
C TYR A 80 7.79 -6.26 -8.72
N ILE A 81 8.89 -5.64 -9.13
CA ILE A 81 9.77 -4.86 -8.25
C ILE A 81 9.32 -3.41 -8.26
N VAL A 82 8.65 -2.99 -7.19
CA VAL A 82 8.11 -1.65 -7.04
C VAL A 82 9.06 -0.82 -6.17
N ALA A 83 9.50 0.33 -6.69
CA ALA A 83 10.42 1.23 -6.00
C ALA A 83 10.07 2.71 -6.26
N GLY A 84 10.55 3.60 -5.37
CA GLY A 84 10.34 5.04 -5.49
C GLY A 84 9.06 5.51 -4.80
N SER A 85 8.46 6.59 -5.31
CA SER A 85 7.27 7.21 -4.71
C SER A 85 6.12 7.23 -5.71
N LEU A 86 5.02 6.54 -5.38
CA LEU A 86 3.78 6.54 -6.13
C LEU A 86 2.72 7.36 -5.36
N ASN A 87 2.27 8.47 -5.95
CA ASN A 87 1.13 9.22 -5.48
C ASN A 87 -0.11 8.71 -6.24
N GLY A 88 -0.72 7.64 -5.74
CA GLY A 88 -1.82 6.95 -6.36
C GLY A 88 -1.93 5.52 -5.85
N GLN A 89 -2.27 4.57 -6.72
CA GLN A 89 -2.64 3.21 -6.35
C GLN A 89 -1.84 2.17 -7.13
N LEU A 90 -1.41 1.11 -6.45
CA LEU A 90 -0.98 -0.13 -7.08
C LEU A 90 -2.16 -1.12 -7.10
N ARG A 91 -2.60 -1.50 -8.29
CA ARG A 91 -3.79 -2.32 -8.50
C ARG A 91 -3.44 -3.67 -9.11
N ILE A 92 -3.99 -4.72 -8.55
CA ILE A 92 -3.84 -6.10 -9.02
C ILE A 92 -5.16 -6.53 -9.67
N GLU A 93 -5.17 -6.58 -10.99
CA GLU A 93 -6.32 -6.97 -11.83
C GLU A 93 -5.96 -8.24 -12.62
N VAL A 94 -5.86 -9.37 -11.93
CA VAL A 94 -5.49 -10.67 -12.53
C VAL A 94 -6.58 -11.72 -12.31
N THR A 95 -6.38 -12.94 -12.82
CA THR A 95 -7.33 -14.03 -12.60
C THR A 95 -7.06 -14.74 -11.28
N LYS A 96 -8.07 -15.44 -10.74
CA LYS A 96 -7.96 -16.24 -9.50
C LYS A 96 -6.92 -17.39 -9.53
N ASN A 97 -6.32 -17.66 -10.68
CA ASN A 97 -5.28 -18.69 -10.82
C ASN A 97 -3.88 -18.08 -10.90
N ASP A 98 -3.78 -16.75 -11.00
CA ASP A 98 -2.52 -16.05 -11.17
C ASP A 98 -1.85 -15.80 -9.82
N TYR A 99 -0.57 -16.13 -9.74
CA TYR A 99 0.27 -15.78 -8.61
C TYR A 99 0.99 -14.46 -8.86
N ILE A 100 0.93 -13.57 -7.87
CA ILE A 100 1.55 -12.24 -7.93
C ILE A 100 2.57 -12.12 -6.81
N HIS A 101 3.80 -11.80 -7.18
CA HIS A 101 4.88 -11.56 -6.24
C HIS A 101 5.32 -10.11 -6.36
N ILE A 102 5.09 -9.32 -5.32
CA ILE A 102 5.44 -7.89 -5.28
C ILE A 102 6.66 -7.74 -4.39
N ILE A 103 7.74 -7.18 -4.94
CA ILE A 103 8.90 -6.76 -4.16
C ILE A 103 8.73 -5.27 -3.87
N LEU A 104 8.36 -4.92 -2.64
CA LEU A 104 8.34 -3.52 -2.19
C LEU A 104 9.75 -3.11 -1.79
N ASN A 105 10.51 -2.59 -2.75
CA ASN A 105 11.88 -2.15 -2.59
C ASN A 105 11.94 -0.66 -2.26
N ARG A 106 11.87 -0.36 -0.96
CA ARG A 106 11.92 1.02 -0.43
C ARG A 106 10.86 1.91 -1.10
N ALA A 107 9.66 1.37 -1.29
CA ALA A 107 8.57 2.02 -1.99
C ALA A 107 7.73 2.87 -1.03
N THR A 108 7.32 4.05 -1.47
CA THR A 108 6.28 4.86 -0.81
C THR A 108 5.07 4.92 -1.72
N ILE A 109 3.91 4.46 -1.26
CA ILE A 109 2.65 4.52 -2.01
C ILE A 109 1.64 5.30 -1.18
N SER A 110 1.24 6.45 -1.68
CA SER A 110 0.29 7.37 -1.04
C SER A 110 -0.90 7.59 -1.95
N SER A 111 -2.05 7.02 -1.61
CA SER A 111 -3.28 7.19 -2.37
C SER A 111 -4.16 8.28 -1.76
N SER A 112 -4.75 9.13 -2.60
CA SER A 112 -5.64 10.21 -2.16
C SER A 112 -7.13 9.91 -2.38
N SER A 113 -7.47 8.74 -2.92
CA SER A 113 -8.84 8.41 -3.34
C SER A 113 -9.27 6.97 -3.13
N SER A 114 -8.36 6.07 -2.74
CA SER A 114 -8.58 4.61 -2.73
C SER A 114 -7.53 3.92 -1.85
N PRO A 115 -7.57 2.58 -1.67
CA PRO A 115 -6.45 1.86 -1.08
C PRO A 115 -5.13 2.13 -1.80
N ALA A 116 -4.02 2.12 -1.06
CA ALA A 116 -2.68 2.24 -1.63
C ALA A 116 -2.33 1.01 -2.49
N ILE A 117 -2.69 -0.17 -2.00
CA ILE A 117 -2.59 -1.43 -2.73
C ILE A 117 -3.97 -2.08 -2.72
N TYR A 118 -4.44 -2.52 -3.89
CA TYR A 118 -5.77 -3.12 -4.06
C TYR A 118 -5.70 -4.36 -4.94
N GLY A 119 -6.29 -5.47 -4.50
CA GLY A 119 -6.49 -6.67 -5.30
C GLY A 119 -7.71 -7.48 -4.83
N ILE A 120 -8.51 -7.94 -5.78
CA ILE A 120 -9.74 -8.74 -5.50
C ILE A 120 -9.70 -10.16 -6.09
N ALA A 121 -8.73 -10.43 -6.94
CA ALA A 121 -8.58 -11.74 -7.56
C ALA A 121 -7.10 -12.05 -7.79
N ALA A 122 -6.67 -13.20 -7.25
CA ALA A 122 -5.39 -13.86 -7.44
C ALA A 122 -5.47 -15.26 -6.81
N ASP A 123 -4.59 -16.19 -7.22
CA ASP A 123 -4.34 -17.42 -6.46
C ASP A 123 -3.74 -17.08 -5.08
N LYS A 124 -2.79 -16.15 -5.10
CA LYS A 124 -2.06 -15.64 -3.92
C LYS A 124 -1.29 -14.39 -4.30
N VAL A 125 -1.20 -13.46 -3.36
CA VAL A 125 -0.32 -12.29 -3.43
C VAL A 125 0.75 -12.44 -2.35
N THR A 126 2.03 -12.50 -2.75
CA THR A 126 3.16 -12.42 -1.83
C THR A 126 3.81 -11.05 -1.96
N ILE A 127 4.02 -10.36 -0.84
CA ILE A 127 4.72 -9.10 -0.76
C ILE A 127 6.04 -9.31 -0.01
N THR A 128 7.16 -9.20 -0.71
CA THR A 128 8.50 -9.24 -0.11
C THR A 128 9.00 -7.82 0.14
N LEU A 129 9.36 -7.55 1.39
CA LEU A 129 9.82 -6.24 1.84
C LEU A 129 11.35 -6.15 1.72
N VAL A 130 11.82 -5.16 0.97
CA VAL A 130 13.25 -4.84 0.85
C VAL A 130 13.48 -3.41 1.32
N GLY A 131 14.19 -3.26 2.45
CA GLY A 131 14.34 -1.97 3.13
C GLY A 131 13.04 -1.50 3.79
N ASN A 132 12.82 -0.19 3.86
CA ASN A 132 11.65 0.38 4.54
C ASN A 132 10.68 0.95 3.50
N SER A 133 9.48 0.38 3.45
CA SER A 133 8.39 0.82 2.58
C SER A 133 7.31 1.51 3.41
N LYS A 134 6.49 2.35 2.76
CA LYS A 134 5.41 3.10 3.40
C LYS A 134 4.16 3.06 2.52
N LEU A 135 3.01 2.74 3.13
CA LEU A 135 1.70 2.76 2.49
C LEU A 135 0.81 3.72 3.25
N SER A 136 0.08 4.57 2.54
CA SER A 136 -0.97 5.42 3.11
C SER A 136 -2.12 5.55 2.12
N ASP A 137 -3.33 5.47 2.62
CA ASP A 137 -4.55 5.71 1.88
C ASP A 137 -5.15 7.09 2.21
N THR A 138 -6.41 7.29 1.83
CA THR A 138 -7.23 8.46 2.13
C THR A 138 -8.22 8.16 3.26
N THR A 139 -8.87 9.18 3.82
CA THR A 139 -9.90 9.02 4.86
C THR A 139 -11.26 8.60 4.31
N ASN A 140 -11.42 8.44 2.99
CA ASN A 140 -12.70 8.12 2.36
C ASN A 140 -12.54 7.32 1.06
N TYR A 141 -13.25 6.20 0.95
CA TYR A 141 -13.32 5.37 -0.26
C TYR A 141 -14.69 5.41 -0.92
N THR A 142 -14.74 4.99 -2.18
CA THR A 142 -16.01 4.49 -2.76
C THR A 142 -16.11 3.01 -2.43
N VAL A 143 -17.02 2.65 -1.54
CA VAL A 143 -17.23 1.27 -1.05
C VAL A 143 -18.47 0.68 -1.70
N VAL A 144 -18.36 -0.58 -2.12
CA VAL A 144 -19.47 -1.39 -2.64
C VAL A 144 -19.52 -2.66 -1.81
N ASP A 145 -20.69 -2.96 -1.24
CA ASP A 145 -20.89 -4.17 -0.43
C ASP A 145 -19.83 -4.35 0.67
N GLU A 146 -19.56 -3.27 1.43
CA GLU A 146 -18.62 -3.21 2.57
C GLU A 146 -17.11 -3.17 2.21
N GLU A 147 -16.73 -3.35 0.94
CA GLU A 147 -15.33 -3.33 0.50
C GLU A 147 -15.01 -2.26 -0.57
N PRO A 148 -13.74 -1.82 -0.70
CA PRO A 148 -12.60 -2.15 0.17
C PRO A 148 -12.63 -1.35 1.48
N ASP A 149 -11.97 -1.85 2.53
CA ASP A 149 -11.91 -1.23 3.86
C ASP A 149 -10.48 -1.03 4.40
N ALA A 150 -9.44 -1.51 3.70
CA ALA A 150 -8.05 -1.39 4.14
C ALA A 150 -7.15 -0.55 3.22
N CYS A 151 -6.03 -0.02 3.74
CA CYS A 151 -4.99 0.65 2.96
C CYS A 151 -4.22 -0.31 2.03
N LEU A 152 -3.89 -1.49 2.55
CA LEU A 152 -3.44 -2.65 1.79
C LEU A 152 -4.59 -3.64 1.76
N PHE A 153 -5.43 -3.57 0.73
CA PHE A 153 -6.61 -4.43 0.61
C PHE A 153 -6.37 -5.57 -0.40
N ILE A 154 -6.44 -6.82 0.05
CA ILE A 154 -6.31 -8.03 -0.77
C ILE A 154 -7.39 -9.04 -0.37
N ASP A 155 -8.40 -9.26 -1.22
CA ASP A 155 -9.52 -10.20 -0.97
C ASP A 155 -9.15 -11.69 -1.26
N ASN A 156 -7.86 -12.03 -1.16
CA ASN A 156 -7.34 -13.38 -1.39
C ASN A 156 -6.18 -13.68 -0.43
N ASP A 157 -5.57 -14.87 -0.56
CA ASP A 157 -4.38 -15.25 0.22
C ASP A 157 -3.26 -14.20 0.09
N LEU A 158 -2.97 -13.49 1.19
CA LEU A 158 -1.87 -12.53 1.31
C LEU A 158 -0.74 -13.10 2.17
N VAL A 159 0.51 -12.91 1.71
CA VAL A 159 1.72 -13.15 2.48
C VAL A 159 2.57 -11.89 2.49
N ILE A 160 3.16 -11.56 3.63
CA ILE A 160 4.18 -10.52 3.76
C ILE A 160 5.43 -11.17 4.35
N ASN A 161 6.56 -11.10 3.63
CA ASN A 161 7.84 -11.69 4.01
C ASN A 161 9.02 -10.75 3.67
N GLY A 162 10.25 -11.24 3.76
CA GLY A 162 11.45 -10.44 3.50
C GLY A 162 12.08 -9.85 4.76
N SER A 163 13.30 -9.35 4.60
CA SER A 163 14.09 -8.75 5.68
C SER A 163 13.78 -7.27 5.95
N GLY A 164 12.89 -6.66 5.15
CA GLY A 164 12.50 -5.27 5.24
C GLY A 164 11.40 -5.00 6.26
N SER A 165 10.87 -3.77 6.22
CA SER A 165 9.71 -3.33 7.00
C SER A 165 8.75 -2.52 6.14
N VAL A 166 7.49 -2.48 6.55
CA VAL A 166 6.46 -1.63 5.95
C VAL A 166 5.70 -0.92 7.06
N SER A 167 5.55 0.39 6.93
CA SER A 167 4.62 1.17 7.74
C SER A 167 3.35 1.38 6.94
N VAL A 168 2.20 0.98 7.48
CA VAL A 168 0.90 1.09 6.82
C VAL A 168 0.01 2.02 7.62
N THR A 169 -0.36 3.15 7.02
CA THR A 169 -1.31 4.10 7.59
C THR A 169 -2.66 3.91 6.90
N GLY A 170 -3.57 3.19 7.58
CA GLY A 170 -4.98 3.12 7.22
C GLY A 170 -5.74 4.30 7.82
N ASN A 171 -6.08 5.27 6.99
CA ASN A 171 -6.83 6.47 7.35
C ASN A 171 -8.34 6.29 7.11
N TYR A 172 -8.75 5.38 6.21
CA TYR A 172 -10.15 5.09 5.97
C TYR A 172 -10.76 4.22 7.08
N SER A 173 -10.27 2.99 7.21
CA SER A 173 -10.65 2.06 8.26
C SER A 173 -9.43 1.23 8.67
N ASP A 174 -9.19 0.09 8.03
CA ASP A 174 -8.14 -0.83 8.43
C ASP A 174 -6.81 -0.56 7.73
N ALA A 175 -5.72 -1.06 8.30
CA ALA A 175 -4.41 -0.94 7.69
C ALA A 175 -4.19 -2.00 6.60
N ILE A 176 -4.47 -3.27 6.91
CA ILE A 176 -4.21 -4.45 6.07
C ILE A 176 -5.40 -5.40 6.19
#